data_AF-A0A8S9HVY6-F1
#
_entry.id   AF-A0A8S9HVY6-F1
#
_cell.length_a   1.000
_cell.length_b   1.000
_cell.length_c   1.000
_cell.angle_alpha   90.00
_cell.angle_beta   90.00
_cell.angle_gamma   90.00
#
_symmetry.space_group_name_H-M   'P 1'
#
loop_
_entity.id
_entity.type
_entity.pdbx_description
1 polymer ?
#
loop_
_entity_poly.entity_id
_entity_poly.type
_entity_poly.pdbx_seq_one_letter_code
_entity_poly.pdbx_strand_id
1 'polypeptide(L)' 'MGPLEERMMLSGMHTVADIFCCCCGQNVGWKYESAHEKEQKYKEGKFVLERGRIMDETSTEVCIDTRSETEDS' A
#
# COMPACT_ATOMS: atom_id res chain seq x y z
N MET A 1 5.64 -5.17 -2.29
CA MET A 1 4.20 -5.47 -2.35
C MET A 1 3.99 -6.90 -1.88
N GLY A 2 2.81 -7.22 -1.38
CA GLY A 2 2.44 -8.56 -0.93
C GLY A 2 2.15 -9.52 -2.08
N PRO A 3 1.84 -10.79 -1.75
CA PRO A 3 1.39 -11.78 -2.73
C PRO A 3 0.03 -11.38 -3.34
N LEU A 4 -0.30 -12.02 -4.47
CA LEU A 4 -1.62 -11.90 -5.08
C LEU A 4 -2.66 -12.65 -4.24
N GLU A 5 -3.77 -11.99 -3.95
CA GLU A 5 -4.87 -12.56 -3.17
C GLU A 5 -6.21 -12.27 -3.84
N GLU A 6 -7.12 -13.25 -3.82
CA GLU A 6 -8.51 -13.06 -4.21
C GLU A 6 -9.30 -12.44 -3.04
N ARG A 7 -9.93 -11.29 -3.29
CA ARG A 7 -10.64 -10.51 -2.28
C ARG A 7 -12.06 -10.17 -2.76
N MET A 8 -13.05 -10.64 -2.01
CA MET A 8 -14.46 -10.30 -2.25
C MET A 8 -14.73 -8.88 -1.78
N MET A 9 -15.24 -8.02 -2.67
CA MET A 9 -15.61 -6.63 -2.35
C MET A 9 -17.07 -6.35 -2.74
N LEU A 10 -17.58 -5.17 -2.35
CA LEU A 10 -18.94 -4.74 -2.72
C LEU A 10 -19.19 -4.74 -4.23
N SER A 11 -18.14 -4.49 -5.03
CA SER A 11 -18.23 -4.44 -6.49
C SER A 11 -17.77 -5.73 -7.16
N GLY A 12 -17.76 -6.87 -6.46
CA GLY A 12 -17.34 -8.14 -7.05
C GLY A 12 -15.95 -8.62 -6.64
N MET A 13 -15.51 -9.73 -7.24
CA MET A 13 -14.26 -10.41 -6.92
C MET A 13 -13.08 -9.74 -7.62
N HIS A 14 -11.98 -9.56 -6.88
CA HIS A 14 -10.76 -8.93 -7.39
C HIS A 14 -9.53 -9.72 -6.95
N THR A 15 -8.54 -9.83 -7.82
CA THR A 15 -7.17 -10.15 -7.42
C THR A 15 -6.49 -8.86 -6.99
N VAL A 16 -5.94 -8.81 -5.78
CA VAL A 16 -5.27 -7.63 -5.23
C VAL A 16 -3.89 -7.98 -4.69
N ALA A 17 -3.03 -6.99 -4.54
CA ALA A 17 -1.75 -7.10 -3.83
C ALA A 17 -1.67 -6.01 -2.76
N ASP A 18 -1.40 -6.41 -1.52
CA ASP A 18 -1.22 -5.47 -0.41
C ASP A 18 0.06 -4.63 -0.60
N ILE A 19 0.02 -3.39 -0.12
CA ILE A 19 1.09 -2.42 -0.23
C ILE A 19 1.64 -2.18 1.16
N PHE A 20 2.95 -2.36 1.30
CA PHE A 20 3.64 -2.17 2.56
C PHE A 20 4.57 -0.96 2.45
N CYS A 21 4.59 -0.14 3.50
CA CYS A 21 5.53 0.96 3.62
C CYS A 21 6.97 0.43 3.63
N CYS A 22 7.86 1.01 2.82
CA CYS A 22 9.25 0.59 2.78
C CYS A 22 10.03 0.96 4.07
N CYS A 23 9.56 1.96 4.82
CA CYS A 23 10.22 2.41 6.05
C CYS A 23 9.86 1.54 7.26
N CYS A 24 8.57 1.26 7.48
CA CYS A 24 8.09 0.57 8.68
C CYS A 24 7.48 -0.81 8.43
N GLY A 25 7.32 -1.22 7.16
CA GLY A 25 6.73 -2.52 6.80
C GLY A 25 5.23 -2.65 7.06
N GLN A 26 4.55 -1.60 7.56
CA GLN A 26 3.11 -1.65 7.79
C GLN A 26 2.34 -1.67 6.47
N ASN A 27 1.23 -2.42 6.42
CA ASN A 27 0.29 -2.35 5.30
C ASN A 27 -0.34 -0.95 5.27
N VAL A 28 -0.31 -0.28 4.12
CA VAL A 28 -0.86 1.06 3.89
C VAL A 28 -2.01 1.07 2.86
N GLY A 29 -2.35 -0.07 2.28
CA GLY A 29 -3.38 -0.19 1.25
C GLY A 29 -3.19 -1.40 0.34
N TRP A 30 -3.83 -1.35 -0.84
CA TRP A 30 -3.73 -2.42 -1.85
C TRP A 30 -3.82 -1.86 -3.27
N LYS A 31 -3.29 -2.63 -4.22
CA LYS A 31 -3.45 -2.40 -5.66
C LYS A 31 -4.40 -3.45 -6.24
N TYR A 32 -5.25 -3.05 -7.16
CA TYR A 32 -6.03 -3.98 -7.98
C TYR A 32 -5.15 -4.56 -9.09
N GLU A 33 -4.92 -5.87 -9.06
CA GLU A 33 -4.15 -6.57 -10.10
C GLU A 33 -5.08 -7.09 -11.19
N SER A 34 -6.24 -7.61 -10.80
CA SER A 34 -7.29 -7.98 -11.75
C SER A 34 -8.68 -7.81 -11.16
N ALA A 35 -9.67 -7.51 -12.01
CA ALA A 35 -11.09 -7.55 -11.67
C ALA A 35 -11.79 -8.64 -12.49
N HIS A 36 -12.63 -9.46 -11.87
CA HIS A 36 -13.34 -10.53 -12.58
C HIS A 36 -14.50 -9.99 -13.43
N GLU A 37 -15.12 -8.90 -13.00
CA GLU A 37 -16.23 -8.25 -13.70
C GLU A 37 -15.72 -7.21 -14.70
N LYS A 38 -16.28 -7.21 -15.92
CA LYS A 38 -15.84 -6.32 -17.01
C LYS A 38 -16.04 -4.85 -16.65
N GLU A 39 -17.13 -4.56 -15.95
CA GLU A 39 -17.53 -3.24 -15.48
C GLU A 39 -16.55 -2.68 -14.46
N GLN A 40 -15.72 -3.52 -13.82
CA GLN A 40 -14.73 -3.13 -12.82
C GLN A 40 -13.30 -3.07 -13.36
N LYS A 41 -13.06 -3.41 -14.64
CA LYS A 41 -11.73 -3.40 -15.26
C LYS A 41 -11.02 -2.05 -15.19
N TYR A 42 -11.76 -0.94 -15.08
CA TYR A 42 -11.19 0.39 -14.89
C TYR A 42 -10.38 0.54 -13.59
N LYS A 43 -10.58 -0.36 -12.62
CA LYS A 43 -9.83 -0.40 -11.36
C LYS A 43 -8.47 -1.07 -11.49
N GLU A 44 -8.25 -1.91 -12.50
CA GLU A 44 -6.97 -2.62 -12.66
C GLU A 44 -5.81 -1.62 -12.76
N GLY A 45 -4.76 -1.87 -11.99
CA GLY A 45 -3.63 -0.96 -11.84
C GLY A 45 -3.86 0.24 -10.90
N LYS A 46 -5.08 0.45 -10.39
CA LYS A 46 -5.38 1.51 -9.41
C LYS A 46 -5.01 1.08 -7.98
N PHE A 47 -4.79 2.08 -7.14
CA PHE A 47 -4.36 1.94 -5.76
C PHE A 47 -5.43 2.48 -4.82
N VAL A 48 -5.65 1.77 -3.72
CA VAL A 48 -6.43 2.25 -2.58
C VAL A 48 -5.49 2.32 -1.41
N LEU A 49 -5.38 3.50 -0.80
CA LEU A 49 -4.51 3.71 0.34
C LEU A 49 -5.34 4.22 1.52
N GLU A 50 -4.98 3.76 2.72
CA GLU A 50 -5.63 4.18 3.95
C GLU A 50 -5.04 5.50 4.41
N ARG A 51 -5.83 6.58 4.36
CA ARG A 51 -5.38 7.93 4.77
C ARG A 51 -4.83 7.97 6.20
N GLY A 52 -5.40 7.20 7.12
CA GLY A 52 -4.89 7.12 8.50
C GLY A 52 -3.49 6.51 8.63
N ARG A 53 -2.94 5.93 7.56
CA ARG A 53 -1.60 5.34 7.49
C ARG A 53 -0.65 6.10 6.57
N ILE A 54 -1.09 7.24 6.04
CA ILE A 54 -0.29 8.11 5.18
C ILE A 54 -0.23 9.49 5.82
N MET A 55 0.98 10.04 5.91
CA MET A 55 1.16 11.41 6.36
C MET A 55 0.86 12.36 5.19
N ASP A 56 -0.12 13.25 5.36
CA ASP A 56 -0.34 14.35 4.43
C ASP A 56 0.85 15.32 4.55
N GLU A 57 1.45 15.73 3.44
CA GLU A 57 2.65 16.59 3.36
C GLU A 57 2.50 18.01 3.95
N THR A 58 1.34 18.36 4.51
CA THR A 58 1.13 19.52 5.37
C THR A 58 1.57 19.30 6.83
N SER A 59 1.96 18.07 7.19
CA SER A 59 2.56 17.73 8.47
C SER A 59 4.04 17.40 8.25
N THR A 60 4.88 18.44 8.24
CA THR A 60 6.33 18.32 8.14
C THR A 60 6.92 17.68 9.39
N GLU A 61 6.91 16.36 9.49
CA GLU A 61 7.78 15.61 10.41
C GLU A 61 8.14 14.29 9.71
N VAL A 62 9.09 14.38 8.76
CA VAL A 62 9.74 13.20 8.18
C VAL A 62 10.34 12.42 9.33
N CYS A 63 10.00 11.14 9.47
CA CYS A 63 10.74 10.24 10.35
C CYS A 63 12.16 10.11 9.79
N ILE A 64 13.05 10.99 10.25
CA ILE A 64 14.49 10.85 10.08
C ILE A 64 14.87 9.65 10.96
N ASP A 65 14.90 8.46 10.38
CA ASP A 65 15.70 7.39 10.96
C ASP A 65 17.16 7.71 10.59
N THR A 66 17.81 8.50 11.45
CA THR A 66 19.26 8.64 11.43
C THR A 66 19.83 7.31 11.90
N ARG A 67 19.91 6.32 11.01
CA ARG A 67 20.89 5.25 11.15
C ARG A 67 22.27 5.86 10.96
N SER A 68 22.80 6.45 12.03
CA SER A 68 24.23 6.67 12.18
C SER A 68 24.87 5.34 12.54
N GLU A 69 25.20 4.53 11.54
CA GLU A 69 26.29 3.56 11.71
C GLU A 69 27.61 4.33 11.59
N THR A 70 28.27 4.61 12.71
CA THR A 70 29.73 4.82 12.75
C THR A 70 30.31 4.44 14.12
N GLU A 71 31.11 3.37 14.09
CA GLU A 71 32.45 3.23 14.71
C GLU A 71 32.61 3.02 16.23
N ASP A 72 32.98 1.78 16.54
CA ASP A 72 34.02 1.27 17.47
C ASP A 72 34.57 2.20 18.57
N SER A 73 34.46 1.75 19.83
CA SER A 73 35.34 2.10 20.95
C SER A 73 35.34 0.98 21.99
#